data_AF-R4VVT7-F1
#
_entry.id   AF-R4VVT7-F1
#
_cell.length_a   1.000
_cell.length_b   1.000
_cell.length_c   1.000
_cell.angle_alpha   90.00
_cell.angle_beta   90.00
_cell.angle_gamma   90.00
#
_symmetry.space_group_name_H-M   'P 1'
#
loop_
_entity.id
_entity.type
_entity.pdbx_description
1 polymer ?
#
loop_
_entity_poly.entity_id
_entity_poly.type
_entity_poly.pdbx_seq_one_letter_code
_entity_poly.pdbx_strand_id
1 'polypeptide(L)'
;MFIGHALLAFALAVLVAEWRGWPTHRAFAIGIATGLFAAAPDVDMLWTVVAIEPSELVVGTRIQPGEFWGSAHGIHRSMTHSLVAAAVAGPAFGLWTLRRSRGADPLGWSTDDASGTDGFDRHTLVSVALALAGLSVLVTAAVLASGFVGGFVMTAFVLAGLAIATASRIYLGLSPVEIGIAAVAGIASHPWGDLVTGEPPALLYPFDVQLISERVLLSGDPTLHLLGAFAIELAAVTIAAIVLARAADLDPIRLVDRRAAAGVLYGAGAVVMVPPTINLSYHFVFSILTVGVVLGGLRRSPRSPYSLRNLYHRFVGDPEAALRTTFTALAGIAVALVSYAVVYLAL
;
A
#
# COMPACT_ATOMS: atom_id res chain seq x y z
N MET A 1 -8.66 -3.15 0.90
CA MET A 1 -7.56 -3.24 1.89
C MET A 1 -6.43 -2.28 1.50
N PHE A 2 -6.66 -0.98 1.58
CA PHE A 2 -5.85 -0.03 0.80
C PHE A 2 -4.41 0.13 1.28
N ILE A 3 -4.04 -0.25 2.50
CA ILE A 3 -2.68 0.02 3.01
C ILE A 3 -1.98 -1.25 3.48
N GLY A 4 -2.70 -2.26 3.99
CA GLY A 4 -2.09 -3.47 4.54
C GLY A 4 -1.28 -4.27 3.53
N HIS A 5 -1.75 -4.38 2.28
CA HIS A 5 -1.03 -5.12 1.23
C HIS A 5 0.35 -4.48 0.92
N ALA A 6 0.41 -3.14 0.83
CA ALA A 6 1.65 -2.41 0.59
C ALA A 6 2.64 -2.55 1.76
N LEU A 7 2.13 -2.45 2.99
CA LEU A 7 2.93 -2.66 4.20
C LEU A 7 3.42 -4.11 4.35
N LEU A 8 2.60 -5.08 3.97
CA LEU A 8 2.98 -6.49 3.96
C LEU A 8 4.06 -6.75 2.91
N ALA A 9 3.90 -6.21 1.69
CA ALA A 9 4.90 -6.33 0.63
C ALA A 9 6.25 -5.72 1.05
N PHE A 10 6.22 -4.55 1.69
CA PHE A 10 7.38 -3.94 2.34
C PHE A 10 8.02 -4.91 3.35
N ALA A 11 7.24 -5.40 4.31
CA ALA A 11 7.75 -6.20 5.41
C ALA A 11 8.35 -7.53 4.92
N LEU A 12 7.68 -8.21 4.00
CA LEU A 12 8.15 -9.46 3.41
C LEU A 12 9.45 -9.25 2.64
N ALA A 13 9.56 -8.19 1.83
CA ALA A 13 10.79 -7.88 1.10
C ALA A 13 11.97 -7.60 2.05
N VAL A 14 11.75 -6.84 3.13
CA VAL A 14 12.78 -6.61 4.16
C VAL A 14 13.20 -7.93 4.80
N LEU A 15 12.25 -8.73 5.29
CA LEU A 15 12.52 -9.99 5.97
C LEU A 15 13.26 -10.99 5.08
N VAL A 16 12.90 -11.08 3.79
CA VAL A 16 13.59 -11.93 2.83
C VAL A 16 15.00 -11.43 2.56
N ALA A 17 15.21 -10.12 2.40
CA ALA A 17 16.55 -9.56 2.20
C ALA A 17 17.45 -9.76 3.42
N GLU A 18 16.95 -9.52 4.63
CA GLU A 18 17.67 -9.78 5.88
C GLU A 18 18.00 -11.27 6.04
N TRP A 19 17.04 -12.16 5.74
CA TRP A 19 17.29 -13.61 5.76
C TRP A 19 18.39 -14.02 4.77
N ARG A 20 18.54 -13.32 3.65
CA ARG A 20 19.64 -13.49 2.70
C ARG A 20 20.94 -12.80 3.10
N GLY A 21 21.01 -12.22 4.30
CA GLY A 21 22.20 -11.57 4.83
C GLY A 21 22.49 -10.20 4.22
N TRP A 22 21.48 -9.54 3.63
CA TRP A 22 21.68 -8.20 3.08
C TRP A 22 21.82 -7.18 4.21
N PRO A 23 22.65 -6.14 4.05
CA PRO A 23 22.72 -5.04 5.00
C PRO A 23 21.35 -4.38 5.22
N THR A 24 21.04 -3.97 6.45
CA THR A 24 19.73 -3.39 6.82
C THR A 24 19.31 -2.23 5.91
N HIS A 25 20.24 -1.33 5.57
CA HIS A 25 19.93 -0.21 4.67
C HIS A 25 19.45 -0.67 3.27
N ARG A 26 20.04 -1.76 2.74
CA ARG A 26 19.65 -2.36 1.46
C ARG A 26 18.33 -3.12 1.58
N ALA A 27 18.14 -3.86 2.67
CA ALA A 27 16.88 -4.56 2.96
C ALA A 27 15.70 -3.57 3.03
N PHE A 28 15.89 -2.44 3.70
CA PHE A 28 14.88 -1.38 3.77
C PHE A 28 14.68 -0.66 2.43
N ALA A 29 15.75 -0.39 1.68
CA ALA A 29 15.63 0.20 0.35
C ALA A 29 14.76 -0.67 -0.58
N ILE A 30 15.02 -1.97 -0.65
CA ILE A 30 14.21 -2.89 -1.47
C ILE A 30 12.80 -3.04 -0.91
N GLY A 31 12.64 -3.05 0.42
CA GLY A 31 11.34 -3.07 1.08
C GLY A 31 10.48 -1.87 0.71
N ILE A 32 11.02 -0.65 0.83
CA ILE A 32 10.31 0.60 0.52
C ILE A 32 9.88 0.58 -0.94
N ALA A 33 10.79 0.26 -1.86
CA ALA A 33 10.45 0.16 -3.28
C ALA A 33 9.35 -0.87 -3.54
N THR A 34 9.43 -2.06 -2.94
CA THR A 34 8.43 -3.12 -3.11
C THR A 34 7.07 -2.70 -2.58
N GLY A 35 7.01 -2.07 -1.39
CA GLY A 35 5.77 -1.54 -0.83
C GLY A 35 5.17 -0.41 -1.67
N LEU A 36 5.99 0.50 -2.20
CA LEU A 36 5.53 1.55 -3.11
C LEU A 36 4.97 0.97 -4.41
N PHE A 37 5.61 -0.04 -5.00
CA PHE A 37 5.08 -0.73 -6.18
C PHE A 37 3.83 -1.56 -5.89
N ALA A 38 3.66 -2.06 -4.67
CA ALA A 38 2.44 -2.71 -4.23
C ALA A 38 1.27 -1.72 -4.09
N ALA A 39 1.54 -0.47 -3.69
CA ALA A 39 0.53 0.61 -3.62
C ALA A 39 0.30 1.33 -4.96
N ALA A 40 1.22 1.19 -5.93
CA ALA A 40 1.12 1.88 -7.22
C ALA A 40 -0.21 1.60 -7.98
N PRO A 41 -0.78 0.39 -7.94
CA PRO A 41 -2.06 0.13 -8.58
C PRO A 41 -3.23 0.93 -7.97
N ASP A 42 -3.19 1.31 -6.68
CA ASP A 42 -4.24 2.11 -6.01
C ASP A 42 -4.41 3.53 -6.59
N VAL A 43 -3.53 3.96 -7.49
CA VAL A 43 -3.63 5.22 -8.22
C VAL A 43 -4.89 5.26 -9.11
N ASP A 44 -5.48 4.10 -9.42
CA ASP A 44 -6.79 4.00 -10.06
C ASP A 44 -7.93 4.68 -9.27
N MET A 45 -7.79 4.84 -7.94
CA MET A 45 -8.72 5.62 -7.13
C MET A 45 -8.74 7.10 -7.53
N LEU A 46 -7.75 7.61 -8.27
CA LEU A 46 -7.83 8.94 -8.87
C LEU A 46 -8.99 9.05 -9.88
N TRP A 47 -9.36 7.95 -10.54
CA TRP A 47 -10.51 7.93 -11.43
C TRP A 47 -11.78 8.32 -10.69
N THR A 48 -11.94 7.88 -9.43
CA THR A 48 -13.15 8.21 -8.66
C THR A 48 -13.25 9.70 -8.37
N VAL A 49 -12.14 10.44 -8.37
CA VAL A 49 -12.14 11.92 -8.24
C VAL A 49 -12.47 12.59 -9.57
N VAL A 50 -11.93 12.06 -10.67
CA VAL A 50 -12.11 12.63 -12.02
C VAL A 50 -13.50 12.32 -12.60
N ALA A 51 -14.09 11.18 -12.23
CA ALA A 51 -15.39 10.72 -12.70
C ALA A 51 -16.57 11.37 -11.95
N ILE A 52 -16.33 12.07 -10.83
CA ILE A 52 -17.37 12.85 -10.17
C ILE A 52 -17.73 14.03 -11.06
N GLU A 53 -18.99 14.11 -11.49
CA GLU A 53 -19.46 15.28 -12.22
C GLU A 53 -19.46 16.52 -11.32
N PRO A 54 -18.91 17.67 -11.76
CA PRO A 54 -18.97 18.92 -10.98
C PRO A 54 -20.40 19.38 -10.63
N SER A 55 -21.41 18.98 -11.43
CA SER A 55 -22.84 19.20 -11.17
C SER A 55 -23.32 18.53 -9.88
N GLU A 56 -22.76 17.38 -9.52
CA GLU A 56 -23.10 16.64 -8.29
C GLU A 56 -22.41 17.24 -7.04
N LEU A 57 -21.34 18.03 -7.24
CA LEU A 57 -20.60 18.72 -6.18
C LEU A 57 -21.21 20.08 -5.79
N VAL A 58 -21.98 20.71 -6.67
CA VAL A 58 -22.39 22.12 -6.54
C VAL A 58 -23.88 22.31 -6.20
N VAL A 59 -24.73 21.28 -6.30
CA VAL A 59 -26.15 21.39 -5.95
C VAL A 59 -26.51 20.48 -4.77
N GLY A 60 -26.36 20.99 -3.54
CA GLY A 60 -27.19 20.65 -2.37
C GLY A 60 -27.28 19.19 -1.88
N THR A 61 -26.62 18.23 -2.51
CA THR A 61 -26.72 16.80 -2.16
C THR A 61 -25.45 16.31 -1.47
N ARG A 62 -25.64 15.64 -0.33
CA ARG A 62 -24.59 14.88 0.36
C ARG A 62 -23.85 14.01 -0.65
N ILE A 63 -22.51 14.02 -0.62
CA ILE A 63 -21.70 12.95 -1.22
C ILE A 63 -22.31 11.64 -0.72
N GLN A 64 -22.92 10.86 -1.61
CA GLN A 64 -23.43 9.52 -1.27
C GLN A 64 -22.23 8.58 -1.32
N PRO A 65 -21.66 8.16 -0.17
CA PRO A 65 -20.42 7.39 -0.19
C PRO A 65 -20.59 6.07 -0.96
N GLY A 66 -21.80 5.50 -0.98
CA GLY A 66 -22.11 4.27 -1.70
C GLY A 66 -21.88 4.33 -3.21
N GLU A 67 -22.18 5.46 -3.86
CA GLU A 67 -22.01 5.65 -5.32
C GLU A 67 -20.54 5.89 -5.68
N PHE A 68 -19.82 6.65 -4.84
CA PHE A 68 -18.37 6.84 -4.94
C PHE A 68 -17.62 5.51 -4.85
N TRP A 69 -17.96 4.66 -3.87
CA TRP A 69 -17.32 3.35 -3.72
C TRP A 69 -17.79 2.38 -4.82
N GLY A 70 -19.07 2.37 -5.21
CA GLY A 70 -19.62 1.48 -6.23
C GLY A 70 -18.96 1.62 -7.61
N SER A 71 -18.74 2.86 -8.07
CA SER A 71 -18.04 3.13 -9.33
C SER A 71 -16.53 2.80 -9.27
N ALA A 72 -15.91 2.96 -8.10
CA ALA A 72 -14.52 2.59 -7.85
C ALA A 72 -14.28 1.07 -7.97
N HIS A 73 -15.20 0.25 -7.44
CA HIS A 73 -14.99 -1.20 -7.28
C HIS A 73 -14.79 -1.95 -8.60
N GLY A 74 -15.55 -1.63 -9.66
CA GLY A 74 -15.45 -2.34 -10.93
C GLY A 74 -14.16 -2.05 -11.71
N ILE A 75 -13.62 -0.83 -11.56
CA ILE A 75 -12.41 -0.40 -12.26
C ILE A 75 -11.16 -0.83 -11.48
N HIS A 76 -11.18 -0.61 -10.15
CA HIS A 76 -10.06 -0.89 -9.24
C HIS A 76 -9.67 -2.38 -9.19
N ARG A 77 -10.61 -3.29 -9.47
CA ARG A 77 -10.38 -4.75 -9.36
C ARG A 77 -10.07 -5.45 -10.68
N SER A 78 -9.96 -4.67 -11.76
CA SER A 78 -9.70 -5.19 -13.09
C SER A 78 -8.20 -5.09 -13.44
N MET A 79 -7.83 -4.08 -14.21
CA MET A 79 -6.51 -3.93 -14.82
C MET A 79 -5.35 -3.74 -13.83
N THR A 80 -5.61 -3.16 -12.66
CA THR A 80 -4.63 -2.89 -11.60
C THR A 80 -4.35 -4.11 -10.73
N HIS A 81 -5.20 -5.15 -10.81
CA HIS A 81 -5.01 -6.44 -10.15
C HIS A 81 -4.42 -7.52 -11.09
N SER A 82 -3.88 -7.13 -12.25
CA SER A 82 -3.37 -8.04 -13.27
C SER A 82 -1.94 -8.53 -12.99
N LEU A 83 -1.75 -9.85 -12.96
CA LEU A 83 -0.42 -10.48 -12.93
C LEU A 83 0.31 -10.33 -14.28
N VAL A 84 -0.44 -10.19 -15.38
CA VAL A 84 0.12 -9.88 -16.70
C VAL A 84 0.73 -8.48 -16.69
N ALA A 85 0.02 -7.51 -16.10
CA ALA A 85 0.55 -6.16 -15.92
C ALA A 85 1.81 -6.18 -15.04
N ALA A 86 1.84 -6.94 -13.95
CA ALA A 86 3.04 -7.10 -13.12
C ALA A 86 4.24 -7.65 -13.92
N ALA A 87 4.02 -8.70 -14.72
CA ALA A 87 5.05 -9.38 -15.50
C ALA A 87 5.65 -8.49 -16.61
N VAL A 88 4.86 -7.56 -17.17
CA VAL A 88 5.32 -6.63 -18.21
C VAL A 88 5.87 -5.33 -17.62
N ALA A 89 5.12 -4.70 -16.71
CA ALA A 89 5.48 -3.40 -16.15
C ALA A 89 6.72 -3.47 -15.27
N GLY A 90 6.87 -4.53 -14.46
CA GLY A 90 7.99 -4.67 -13.54
C GLY A 90 9.35 -4.63 -14.24
N PRO A 91 9.63 -5.53 -15.21
CA PRO A 91 10.85 -5.46 -16.00
C PRO A 91 11.01 -4.15 -16.76
N ALA A 92 9.93 -3.58 -17.30
CA ALA A 92 9.98 -2.30 -18.00
C ALA A 92 10.42 -1.15 -17.08
N PHE A 93 9.97 -1.12 -15.82
CA PHE A 93 10.43 -0.14 -14.83
C PHE A 93 11.90 -0.32 -14.47
N GLY A 94 12.39 -1.57 -14.41
CA GLY A 94 13.82 -1.83 -14.30
C GLY A 94 14.60 -1.28 -15.51
N LEU A 95 14.19 -1.65 -16.73
CA LEU A 95 14.82 -1.23 -17.99
C LEU A 95 14.83 0.30 -18.16
N TRP A 96 13.78 0.99 -17.73
CA TRP A 96 13.70 2.45 -17.72
C TRP A 96 14.85 3.11 -16.95
N THR A 97 15.33 2.46 -15.89
CA THR A 97 16.38 2.99 -15.02
C THR A 97 17.80 2.59 -15.43
N LEU A 98 17.96 1.83 -16.53
CA LEU A 98 19.25 1.57 -17.16
C LEU A 98 19.81 2.86 -17.76
N ARG A 99 20.40 3.70 -16.92
CA ARG A 99 21.32 4.76 -17.33
C ARG A 99 22.72 4.30 -16.98
N ARG A 100 23.63 4.32 -17.94
CA ARG A 100 25.06 4.16 -17.68
C ARG A 100 25.49 5.33 -16.80
N SER A 101 25.93 5.05 -15.58
CA SER A 101 26.64 6.03 -14.76
C SER A 101 27.83 6.52 -15.59
N ARG A 102 27.78 7.75 -16.14
CA ARG A 102 29.02 8.52 -16.25
C ARG A 102 29.44 8.72 -14.81
N GLY A 103 30.67 8.32 -14.47
CA GLY A 103 31.20 8.32 -13.11
C GLY A 103 30.91 9.67 -12.43
N ALA A 104 29.89 9.70 -11.59
CA ALA A 104 29.74 10.76 -10.62
C ALA A 104 30.63 10.32 -9.46
N ASP A 105 31.91 10.65 -9.58
CA ASP A 105 32.79 10.72 -8.43
C ASP A 105 32.21 11.80 -7.51
N PRO A 106 31.63 11.45 -6.33
CA PRO A 106 31.02 12.44 -5.45
C PRO A 106 32.06 13.36 -4.81
N LEU A 107 33.36 13.06 -4.98
CA LEU A 107 34.49 13.72 -4.34
C LEU A 107 35.41 14.47 -5.34
N GLY A 108 35.02 14.55 -6.62
CA GLY A 108 35.52 15.58 -7.53
C GLY A 108 37.01 15.55 -7.84
N TRP A 109 37.61 14.36 -8.05
CA TRP A 109 38.98 14.25 -8.57
C TRP A 109 39.03 13.37 -9.82
N SER A 110 38.41 13.86 -10.90
CA SER A 110 38.74 13.37 -12.24
C SER A 110 38.89 14.53 -13.20
N THR A 111 40.13 14.91 -13.43
CA THR A 111 40.58 15.62 -14.63
C THR A 111 40.72 14.57 -15.71
N ASP A 112 39.75 14.43 -16.60
CA ASP A 112 40.00 13.81 -17.90
C ASP A 112 39.11 14.45 -18.97
N ASP A 113 39.76 14.71 -20.10
CA ASP A 113 39.42 15.65 -21.14
C ASP A 113 38.04 15.45 -21.78
N ALA A 114 37.38 16.59 -21.98
CA ALA A 114 36.18 16.74 -22.78
C ALA A 114 36.49 16.56 -24.27
N SER A 115 36.26 15.36 -24.82
CA SER A 115 35.96 15.19 -26.25
C SER A 115 35.20 13.88 -26.50
N GLY A 116 33.86 13.94 -26.52
CA GLY A 116 33.04 12.80 -26.90
C GLY A 116 31.56 13.14 -26.86
N THR A 117 31.03 13.55 -28.01
CA THR A 117 29.62 13.75 -28.35
C THR A 117 28.61 13.12 -27.39
N ASP A 118 27.72 13.95 -26.81
CA ASP A 118 26.58 13.59 -25.96
C ASP A 118 25.49 12.80 -26.73
N GLY A 119 25.88 11.68 -27.34
CA GLY A 119 24.94 10.69 -27.83
C GLY A 119 24.54 9.76 -26.70
N PHE A 120 23.25 9.52 -26.52
CA PHE A 120 22.81 8.39 -25.70
C PHE A 120 23.47 7.11 -26.23
N ASP A 121 24.10 6.33 -25.33
CA ASP A 121 24.61 5.00 -25.65
C ASP A 121 23.47 4.19 -26.30
N ARG A 122 23.72 3.59 -27.46
CA ARG A 122 22.74 2.80 -28.21
C ARG A 122 22.04 1.78 -27.31
N HIS A 123 22.75 1.21 -26.35
CA HIS A 123 22.18 0.26 -25.39
C HIS A 123 21.15 0.90 -24.44
N THR A 124 21.38 2.15 -24.02
CA THR A 124 20.43 2.92 -23.20
C THR A 124 19.19 3.32 -24.01
N LEU A 125 19.36 3.72 -25.28
CA LEU A 125 18.23 4.00 -26.16
C LEU A 125 17.37 2.76 -26.38
N VAL A 126 18.00 1.62 -26.63
CA VAL A 126 17.30 0.34 -26.82
C VAL A 126 16.55 -0.07 -25.56
N SER A 127 17.14 0.03 -24.36
CA SER A 127 16.45 -0.34 -23.12
C SER A 127 15.25 0.56 -22.82
N VAL A 128 15.39 1.87 -23.02
CA VAL A 128 14.28 2.83 -22.86
C VAL A 128 13.19 2.57 -23.90
N ALA A 129 13.55 2.33 -25.16
CA ALA A 129 12.59 2.00 -26.21
C ALA A 129 11.82 0.71 -25.89
N LEU A 130 12.51 -0.34 -25.41
CA LEU A 130 11.87 -1.59 -24.98
C LEU A 130 10.94 -1.38 -23.78
N ALA A 131 11.37 -0.61 -22.78
CA ALA A 131 10.54 -0.26 -21.64
C ALA A 131 9.26 0.46 -22.08
N LEU A 132 9.39 1.52 -22.88
CA LEU A 132 8.26 2.30 -23.38
C LEU A 132 7.35 1.48 -24.29
N ALA A 133 7.90 0.60 -25.12
CA ALA A 133 7.11 -0.31 -25.94
C ALA A 133 6.26 -1.24 -25.07
N GLY A 134 6.84 -1.89 -24.06
CA GLY A 134 6.11 -2.76 -23.13
C GLY A 134 5.00 -2.01 -22.37
N LEU A 135 5.30 -0.82 -21.85
CA LEU A 135 4.31 0.01 -21.15
C LEU A 135 3.20 0.51 -22.09
N SER A 136 3.55 0.85 -23.34
CA SER A 136 2.57 1.27 -24.36
C SER A 136 1.65 0.12 -24.76
N VAL A 137 2.15 -1.11 -24.80
CA VAL A 137 1.32 -2.31 -25.02
C VAL A 137 0.29 -2.46 -23.91
N LEU A 138 0.67 -2.27 -22.63
CA LEU A 138 -0.29 -2.32 -21.51
C LEU A 138 -1.38 -1.25 -21.63
N VAL A 139 -1.00 0.00 -21.91
CA VAL A 139 -1.97 1.09 -22.08
C VAL A 139 -2.90 0.83 -23.25
N THR A 140 -2.36 0.40 -24.40
CA THR A 140 -3.15 0.08 -25.59
C THR A 140 -4.11 -1.07 -25.31
N ALA A 141 -3.63 -2.14 -24.67
CA ALA A 141 -4.47 -3.27 -24.29
C ALA A 141 -5.60 -2.85 -23.34
N ALA A 142 -5.32 -1.95 -22.39
CA ALA A 142 -6.33 -1.42 -21.49
C ALA A 142 -7.38 -0.55 -22.21
N VAL A 143 -6.96 0.25 -23.19
CA VAL A 143 -7.86 1.01 -24.06
C VAL A 143 -8.76 0.07 -24.88
N LEU A 144 -8.19 -0.98 -25.45
CA LEU A 144 -8.95 -1.92 -26.27
C LEU A 144 -9.95 -2.74 -25.45
N ALA A 145 -9.58 -3.14 -24.23
CA ALA A 145 -10.43 -3.96 -23.36
C ALA A 145 -11.46 -3.15 -22.56
N SER A 146 -11.14 -1.90 -22.18
CA SER A 146 -11.94 -1.12 -21.23
C SER A 146 -12.13 0.35 -21.64
N GLY A 147 -11.84 0.69 -22.90
CA GLY A 147 -12.06 2.01 -23.46
C GLY A 147 -11.22 3.12 -22.81
N PHE A 148 -11.78 4.33 -22.78
CA PHE A 148 -11.11 5.51 -22.23
C PHE A 148 -10.69 5.32 -20.76
N VAL A 149 -11.57 4.72 -19.95
CA VAL A 149 -11.32 4.46 -18.52
C VAL A 149 -10.08 3.59 -18.34
N GLY A 150 -10.00 2.49 -19.11
CA GLY A 150 -8.83 1.61 -19.10
C GLY A 150 -7.54 2.33 -19.46
N GLY A 151 -7.58 3.12 -20.53
CA GLY A 151 -6.44 3.94 -20.93
C GLY A 151 -5.99 4.93 -19.87
N PHE A 152 -6.93 5.64 -19.24
CA PHE A 152 -6.64 6.62 -18.20
C PHE A 152 -5.97 5.97 -16.99
N VAL A 153 -6.58 4.91 -16.44
CA VAL A 153 -6.08 4.23 -15.24
C VAL A 153 -4.72 3.58 -15.50
N MET A 154 -4.57 2.86 -16.61
CA MET A 154 -3.30 2.23 -16.96
C MET A 154 -2.19 3.27 -17.19
N THR A 155 -2.52 4.42 -17.78
CA THR A 155 -1.56 5.52 -17.93
C THR A 155 -1.13 6.08 -16.58
N ALA A 156 -2.08 6.32 -15.66
CA ALA A 156 -1.78 6.82 -14.32
C ALA A 156 -0.89 5.84 -13.53
N PHE A 157 -1.20 4.54 -13.60
CA PHE A 157 -0.39 3.46 -13.04
C PHE A 157 1.04 3.45 -13.62
N VAL A 158 1.18 3.53 -14.95
CA VAL A 158 2.49 3.58 -15.62
C VAL A 158 3.31 4.79 -15.17
N LEU A 159 2.70 5.98 -15.11
CA LEU A 159 3.36 7.20 -14.66
C LEU A 159 3.82 7.11 -13.21
N ALA A 160 2.96 6.58 -12.32
CA ALA A 160 3.31 6.34 -10.93
C ALA A 160 4.47 5.34 -10.79
N GLY A 161 4.44 4.23 -11.53
CA GLY A 161 5.50 3.24 -11.54
C GLY A 161 6.83 3.79 -12.06
N LEU A 162 6.83 4.60 -13.13
CA LEU A 162 8.02 5.29 -13.63
C LEU A 162 8.59 6.28 -12.60
N ALA A 163 7.73 7.01 -11.89
CA ALA A 163 8.12 7.91 -10.82
C ALA A 163 8.77 7.14 -9.66
N ILE A 164 8.15 6.04 -9.21
CA ILE A 164 8.68 5.17 -8.15
C ILE A 164 10.02 4.55 -8.58
N ALA A 165 10.13 4.04 -9.81
CA ALA A 165 11.37 3.47 -10.33
C ALA A 165 12.52 4.49 -10.34
N THR A 166 12.22 5.71 -10.82
CA THR A 166 13.19 6.80 -10.89
C THR A 166 13.60 7.26 -9.49
N ALA A 167 12.63 7.45 -8.58
CA ALA A 167 12.90 7.81 -7.19
C ALA A 167 13.70 6.72 -6.46
N SER A 168 13.39 5.44 -6.69
CA SER A 168 14.13 4.31 -6.11
C SER A 168 15.58 4.26 -6.60
N ARG A 169 15.81 4.58 -7.88
CA ARG A 169 17.17 4.69 -8.43
C ARG A 169 17.96 5.83 -7.79
N ILE A 170 17.33 7.00 -7.64
CA ILE A 170 17.98 8.23 -7.18
C ILE A 170 18.19 8.23 -5.66
N TYR A 171 17.14 7.95 -4.90
CA TYR A 171 17.12 8.14 -3.45
C TYR A 171 17.42 6.85 -2.66
N LEU A 172 17.12 5.68 -3.23
CA LEU A 172 17.36 4.39 -2.56
C LEU A 172 18.61 3.66 -3.10
N GLY A 173 19.23 4.17 -4.17
CA GLY A 173 20.46 3.61 -4.75
C GLY A 173 20.28 2.19 -5.32
N LEU A 174 19.04 1.81 -5.66
CA LEU A 174 18.74 0.49 -6.21
C LEU A 174 19.24 0.36 -7.65
N SER A 175 19.72 -0.82 -7.99
CA SER A 175 20.07 -1.21 -9.36
C SER A 175 18.82 -1.42 -10.20
N PRO A 176 18.94 -1.33 -11.54
CA PRO A 176 17.83 -1.61 -12.45
C PRO A 176 17.18 -2.99 -12.25
N VAL A 177 17.99 -4.00 -11.91
CA VAL A 177 17.51 -5.36 -11.64
C VAL A 177 16.73 -5.41 -10.32
N GLU A 178 17.25 -4.81 -9.26
CA GLU A 178 16.56 -4.69 -7.97
C GLU A 178 15.20 -3.99 -8.13
N ILE A 179 15.15 -2.90 -8.90
CA ILE A 179 13.91 -2.16 -9.19
C ILE A 179 12.92 -3.04 -9.95
N GLY A 180 13.38 -3.75 -10.99
CA GLY A 180 12.50 -4.64 -11.75
C GLY A 180 11.92 -5.76 -10.90
N ILE A 181 12.73 -6.38 -10.02
CA ILE A 181 12.29 -7.43 -9.11
C ILE A 181 11.30 -6.88 -8.07
N ALA A 182 11.62 -5.73 -7.44
CA ALA A 182 10.74 -5.07 -6.48
C ALA A 182 9.40 -4.69 -7.10
N ALA A 183 9.42 -4.21 -8.35
CA ALA A 183 8.21 -3.88 -9.09
C ALA A 183 7.35 -5.11 -9.37
N VAL A 184 7.93 -6.18 -9.90
CA VAL A 184 7.19 -7.44 -10.11
C VAL A 184 6.60 -7.94 -8.79
N ALA A 185 7.42 -8.03 -7.73
CA ALA A 185 6.97 -8.54 -6.44
C ALA A 185 5.87 -7.65 -5.83
N GLY A 186 6.04 -6.33 -5.85
CA GLY A 186 5.07 -5.38 -5.33
C GLY A 186 3.75 -5.46 -6.07
N ILE A 187 3.76 -5.27 -7.39
CA ILE A 187 2.55 -5.27 -8.22
C ILE A 187 1.86 -6.64 -8.17
N ALA A 188 2.61 -7.75 -8.23
CA ALA A 188 2.03 -9.09 -8.16
C ALA A 188 1.49 -9.46 -6.76
N SER A 189 1.91 -8.76 -5.70
CA SER A 189 1.38 -8.96 -4.35
C SER A 189 0.06 -8.23 -4.10
N HIS A 190 -0.19 -7.15 -4.85
CA HIS A 190 -1.37 -6.30 -4.71
C HIS A 190 -2.71 -7.07 -4.80
N PRO A 191 -2.93 -7.98 -5.78
CA PRO A 191 -4.26 -8.52 -6.02
C PRO A 191 -4.81 -9.39 -4.90
N TRP A 192 -3.91 -9.97 -4.10
CA TRP A 192 -4.26 -10.98 -3.11
C TRP A 192 -4.94 -10.40 -1.88
N GLY A 193 -4.79 -9.09 -1.65
CA GLY A 193 -5.48 -8.41 -0.56
C GLY A 193 -7.00 -8.53 -0.70
N ASP A 194 -7.52 -8.44 -1.92
CA ASP A 194 -8.95 -8.39 -2.14
C ASP A 194 -9.66 -9.76 -2.10
N LEU A 195 -8.91 -10.87 -1.97
CA LEU A 195 -9.48 -12.22 -1.92
C LEU A 195 -10.49 -12.43 -0.81
N VAL A 196 -10.37 -11.70 0.31
CA VAL A 196 -11.26 -11.81 1.46
C VAL A 196 -12.13 -10.58 1.67
N THR A 197 -11.86 -9.47 0.96
CA THR A 197 -12.60 -8.20 1.13
C THR A 197 -13.47 -7.82 -0.07
N GLY A 198 -13.18 -8.33 -1.25
CA GLY A 198 -13.73 -7.83 -2.51
C GLY A 198 -14.34 -8.91 -3.40
N GLU A 199 -14.77 -8.48 -4.58
CA GLU A 199 -14.96 -9.43 -5.68
C GLU A 199 -13.60 -9.97 -6.13
N PRO A 200 -13.55 -11.20 -6.67
CA PRO A 200 -12.29 -11.78 -7.13
C PRO A 200 -11.58 -10.90 -8.16
N PRO A 201 -10.25 -10.74 -8.05
CA PRO A 201 -9.49 -9.94 -8.99
C PRO A 201 -9.41 -10.58 -10.38
N ALA A 202 -9.40 -9.74 -11.41
CA ALA A 202 -9.14 -10.16 -12.79
C ALA A 202 -7.63 -10.42 -13.02
N LEU A 203 -7.10 -11.49 -12.42
CA LEU A 203 -5.67 -11.80 -12.36
C LEU A 203 -4.99 -11.88 -13.74
N LEU A 204 -5.74 -12.24 -14.80
CA LEU A 204 -5.24 -12.38 -16.17
C LEU A 204 -5.72 -11.28 -17.12
N TYR A 205 -6.25 -10.16 -16.61
CA TYR A 205 -6.60 -9.01 -17.45
C TYR A 205 -5.43 -8.64 -18.39
N PRO A 206 -5.67 -8.37 -19.69
CA PRO A 206 -6.96 -8.11 -20.34
C PRO A 206 -7.67 -9.37 -20.89
N PHE A 207 -7.16 -10.56 -20.61
CA PHE A 207 -7.80 -11.79 -21.07
C PHE A 207 -9.04 -12.07 -20.23
N ASP A 208 -10.13 -12.49 -20.89
CA ASP A 208 -11.38 -12.89 -20.24
C ASP A 208 -11.25 -14.32 -19.66
N VAL A 209 -10.35 -14.48 -18.70
CA VAL A 209 -10.07 -15.75 -18.02
C VAL A 209 -10.12 -15.53 -16.52
N GLN A 210 -11.11 -16.14 -15.87
CA GLN A 210 -11.26 -16.12 -14.42
C GLN A 210 -10.57 -17.33 -13.79
N LEU A 211 -9.52 -17.08 -13.01
CA LEU A 211 -8.85 -18.12 -12.21
C LEU A 211 -9.52 -18.31 -10.84
N ILE A 212 -10.12 -17.24 -10.32
CA ILE A 212 -10.82 -17.20 -9.04
C ILE A 212 -12.17 -16.57 -9.35
N SER A 213 -13.25 -17.34 -9.19
CA SER A 213 -14.62 -16.92 -9.50
C SER A 213 -15.39 -16.45 -8.27
N GLU A 214 -14.90 -16.78 -7.08
CA GLU A 214 -15.57 -16.46 -5.81
C GLU A 214 -14.60 -15.93 -4.76
N ARG A 215 -15.10 -15.08 -3.87
CA ARG A 215 -14.36 -14.61 -2.71
C ARG A 215 -14.02 -15.77 -1.79
N VAL A 216 -12.83 -15.73 -1.18
CA VAL A 216 -12.48 -16.64 -0.08
C VAL A 216 -13.30 -16.28 1.16
N LEU A 217 -14.29 -17.10 1.46
CA LEU A 217 -15.13 -16.96 2.65
C LEU A 217 -14.42 -17.51 3.89
N LEU A 218 -14.14 -16.62 4.84
CA LEU A 218 -13.60 -17.00 6.15
C LEU A 218 -14.67 -17.55 7.10
N SER A 219 -15.94 -17.16 6.89
CA SER A 219 -17.10 -17.59 7.66
C SER A 219 -18.37 -17.46 6.81
N GLY A 220 -19.36 -18.30 7.07
CA GLY A 220 -20.71 -18.14 6.51
C GLY A 220 -21.49 -16.99 7.18
N ASP A 221 -21.06 -16.57 8.38
CA ASP A 221 -21.58 -15.38 9.05
C ASP A 221 -20.94 -14.11 8.47
N PRO A 222 -21.73 -13.15 7.92
CA PRO A 222 -21.19 -11.94 7.29
C PRO A 222 -20.37 -11.04 8.23
N THR A 223 -20.72 -11.02 9.52
CA THR A 223 -20.02 -10.23 10.53
C THR A 223 -18.68 -10.87 10.84
N LEU A 224 -18.66 -12.16 11.17
CA LEU A 224 -17.42 -12.89 11.44
C LEU A 224 -16.47 -12.89 10.24
N HIS A 225 -17.00 -12.93 9.02
CA HIS A 225 -16.21 -12.77 7.81
C HIS A 225 -15.53 -11.40 7.75
N LEU A 226 -16.26 -10.30 8.01
CA LEU A 226 -15.67 -8.95 8.08
C LEU A 226 -14.61 -8.85 9.19
N LEU A 227 -14.88 -9.37 10.39
CA LEU A 227 -13.94 -9.33 11.50
C LEU A 227 -12.66 -10.11 11.18
N GLY A 228 -12.79 -11.27 10.53
CA GLY A 228 -11.65 -12.07 10.06
C GLY A 228 -10.84 -11.36 8.99
N ALA A 229 -11.50 -10.75 7.99
CA ALA A 229 -10.82 -9.98 6.96
C ALA A 229 -10.07 -8.77 7.54
N PHE A 230 -10.69 -8.06 8.49
CA PHE A 230 -10.05 -6.97 9.21
C PHE A 230 -8.87 -7.46 10.08
N ALA A 231 -8.97 -8.64 10.70
CA ALA A 231 -7.88 -9.23 11.46
C ALA A 231 -6.65 -9.52 10.58
N ILE A 232 -6.85 -9.99 9.35
CA ILE A 232 -5.77 -10.22 8.38
C ILE A 232 -5.08 -8.89 8.02
N GLU A 233 -5.85 -7.85 7.70
CA GLU A 233 -5.31 -6.52 7.42
C GLU A 233 -4.52 -5.97 8.62
N LEU A 234 -5.08 -6.08 9.83
CA LEU A 234 -4.43 -5.65 11.06
C LEU A 234 -3.11 -6.42 11.31
N ALA A 235 -3.08 -7.71 11.02
CA ALA A 235 -1.88 -8.53 11.13
C ALA A 235 -0.81 -8.07 10.13
N ALA A 236 -1.16 -7.80 8.87
CA ALA A 236 -0.24 -7.27 7.87
C ALA A 236 0.41 -5.94 8.31
N VAL A 237 -0.40 -4.99 8.80
CA VAL A 237 0.11 -3.71 9.35
C VAL A 237 1.02 -3.95 10.56
N THR A 238 0.64 -4.88 11.44
CA THR A 238 1.41 -5.19 12.65
C THR A 238 2.76 -5.83 12.32
N ILE A 239 2.83 -6.71 11.33
CA ILE A 239 4.09 -7.31 10.85
C ILE A 239 5.04 -6.21 10.36
N ALA A 240 4.55 -5.25 9.56
CA ALA A 240 5.36 -4.12 9.11
C ALA A 240 5.88 -3.27 10.28
N ALA A 241 5.03 -2.98 11.28
CA ALA A 241 5.44 -2.25 12.47
C ALA A 241 6.52 -3.01 13.29
N ILE A 242 6.42 -4.35 13.37
CA ILE A 242 7.43 -5.20 14.02
C ILE A 242 8.77 -5.13 13.28
N VAL A 243 8.76 -5.18 11.96
CA VAL A 243 9.99 -5.01 11.15
C VAL A 243 10.66 -3.66 11.45
N LEU A 244 9.88 -2.58 11.52
CA LEU A 244 10.40 -1.25 11.89
C LEU A 244 10.97 -1.20 13.31
N ALA A 245 10.27 -1.78 14.30
CA ALA A 245 10.75 -1.80 15.69
C ALA A 245 12.04 -2.60 15.85
N ARG A 246 12.14 -3.76 15.19
CA ARG A 246 13.35 -4.59 15.22
C ARG A 246 14.54 -3.88 14.61
N ALA A 247 14.34 -3.15 13.51
CA ALA A 247 15.41 -2.36 12.90
C ALA A 247 15.86 -1.18 13.78
N ALA A 248 14.99 -0.70 14.67
CA ALA A 248 15.31 0.29 15.69
C ALA A 248 15.88 -0.31 16.99
N ASP A 249 16.13 -1.63 17.03
CA ASP A 249 16.56 -2.38 18.23
C ASP A 249 15.60 -2.23 19.42
N LEU A 250 14.30 -2.11 19.12
CA LEU A 250 13.24 -1.98 20.11
C LEU A 250 12.45 -3.29 20.21
N ASP A 251 12.13 -3.69 21.44
CA ASP A 251 11.25 -4.82 21.73
C ASP A 251 9.77 -4.41 21.50
N PRO A 252 9.07 -4.99 20.50
CA PRO A 252 7.67 -4.67 20.19
C PRO A 252 6.74 -4.77 21.40
N ILE A 253 6.97 -5.71 22.30
CA ILE A 253 6.10 -5.96 23.46
C ILE A 253 6.20 -4.80 24.46
N ARG A 254 7.40 -4.22 24.62
CA ARG A 254 7.65 -3.08 25.53
C ARG A 254 7.11 -1.75 25.01
N LEU A 255 6.77 -1.70 23.73
CA LEU A 255 6.17 -0.53 23.08
C LEU A 255 4.65 -0.44 23.32
N VAL A 256 4.01 -1.51 23.81
CA VAL A 256 2.57 -1.51 24.10
C VAL A 256 2.29 -0.91 25.49
N ASP A 257 1.50 0.16 25.52
CA ASP A 257 1.01 0.76 26.76
C ASP A 257 -0.21 0.00 27.30
N ARG A 258 -0.37 -0.06 28.63
CA ARG A 258 -1.53 -0.69 29.32
C ARG A 258 -2.87 -0.12 28.85
N ARG A 259 -2.89 1.10 28.33
CA ARG A 259 -4.09 1.73 27.75
C ARG A 259 -4.71 0.94 26.61
N ALA A 260 -3.94 0.13 25.89
CA ALA A 260 -4.48 -0.76 24.87
C ALA A 260 -5.63 -1.63 25.41
N ALA A 261 -5.58 -2.00 26.71
CA ALA A 261 -6.64 -2.77 27.37
C ALA A 261 -8.00 -2.05 27.42
N ALA A 262 -8.03 -0.72 27.33
CA ALA A 262 -9.30 0.02 27.25
C ALA A 262 -10.06 -0.25 25.94
N GLY A 263 -9.43 -0.89 24.95
CA GLY A 263 -10.10 -1.41 23.76
C GLY A 263 -11.23 -2.40 24.08
N VAL A 264 -11.20 -3.08 25.24
CA VAL A 264 -12.28 -4.00 25.68
C VAL A 264 -13.65 -3.29 25.73
N LEU A 265 -13.68 -1.98 26.00
CA LEU A 265 -14.93 -1.22 26.03
C LEU A 265 -15.65 -1.19 24.67
N TYR A 266 -14.93 -1.41 23.57
CA TYR A 266 -15.51 -1.49 22.23
C TYR A 266 -16.45 -2.70 22.04
N GLY A 267 -16.32 -3.74 22.89
CA GLY A 267 -17.22 -4.89 22.88
C GLY A 267 -18.70 -4.51 23.08
N ALA A 268 -18.99 -3.41 23.80
CA ALA A 268 -20.35 -2.90 23.93
C ALA A 268 -21.01 -2.56 22.59
N GLY A 269 -20.20 -2.23 21.57
CA GLY A 269 -20.66 -1.99 20.20
C GLY A 269 -21.40 -3.18 19.60
N ALA A 270 -21.06 -4.42 19.97
CA ALA A 270 -21.75 -5.61 19.46
C ALA A 270 -23.20 -5.73 19.95
N VAL A 271 -23.55 -5.08 21.07
CA VAL A 271 -24.91 -5.08 21.64
C VAL A 271 -25.75 -3.94 21.05
N VAL A 272 -25.15 -2.76 20.86
CA VAL A 272 -25.89 -1.52 20.53
C VAL A 272 -25.88 -1.18 19.06
N MET A 273 -24.99 -1.76 18.25
CA MET A 273 -24.89 -1.50 16.82
C MET A 273 -25.49 -2.64 16.02
N VAL A 274 -26.00 -2.32 14.83
CA VAL A 274 -26.32 -3.34 13.82
C VAL A 274 -25.02 -4.08 13.46
N PRO A 275 -25.02 -5.43 13.42
CA PRO A 275 -23.83 -6.20 13.07
C PRO A 275 -23.26 -5.76 11.72
N PRO A 276 -21.97 -5.37 11.67
CA PRO A 276 -21.38 -4.83 10.46
C PRO A 276 -21.11 -5.95 9.47
N THR A 277 -21.23 -5.63 8.18
CA THR A 277 -20.92 -6.56 7.09
C THR A 277 -19.95 -5.91 6.12
N ILE A 278 -19.34 -6.70 5.26
CA ILE A 278 -18.39 -6.24 4.25
C ILE A 278 -18.98 -5.19 3.29
N ASN A 279 -20.28 -5.29 3.01
CA ASN A 279 -21.02 -4.36 2.14
C ASN A 279 -21.23 -2.98 2.81
N LEU A 280 -21.17 -2.91 4.14
CA LEU A 280 -21.32 -1.68 4.93
C LEU A 280 -20.23 -1.59 6.00
N SER A 281 -18.98 -1.83 5.60
CA SER A 281 -17.84 -1.99 6.52
C SER A 281 -17.30 -0.67 7.06
N TYR A 282 -17.50 0.45 6.35
CA TYR A 282 -16.87 1.73 6.68
C TYR A 282 -17.24 2.24 8.08
N HIS A 283 -18.49 2.03 8.54
CA HIS A 283 -18.89 2.43 9.90
C HIS A 283 -18.03 1.72 10.95
N PHE A 284 -17.92 0.39 10.84
CA PHE A 284 -17.11 -0.44 11.72
C PHE A 284 -15.62 -0.06 11.65
N VAL A 285 -15.08 0.09 10.43
CA VAL A 285 -13.67 0.42 10.23
C VAL A 285 -13.34 1.78 10.82
N PHE A 286 -14.13 2.82 10.56
CA PHE A 286 -13.87 4.15 11.13
C PHE A 286 -14.03 4.19 12.64
N SER A 287 -15.02 3.50 13.21
CA SER A 287 -15.21 3.48 14.66
C SER A 287 -14.09 2.73 15.38
N ILE A 288 -13.64 1.58 14.86
CA ILE A 288 -12.55 0.82 15.50
C ILE A 288 -11.19 1.50 15.32
N LEU A 289 -10.93 2.14 14.18
CA LEU A 289 -9.71 2.94 14.00
C LEU A 289 -9.67 4.16 14.93
N THR A 290 -10.83 4.76 15.22
CA THR A 290 -10.94 5.84 16.21
C THR A 290 -10.50 5.37 17.60
N VAL A 291 -10.80 4.12 17.98
CA VAL A 291 -10.27 3.52 19.22
C VAL A 291 -8.74 3.52 19.21
N GLY A 292 -8.11 3.08 18.12
CA GLY A 292 -6.65 3.11 17.97
C GLY A 292 -6.06 4.51 18.11
N VAL A 293 -6.67 5.51 17.45
CA VAL A 293 -6.26 6.92 17.53
C VAL A 293 -6.36 7.46 18.95
N VAL A 294 -7.47 7.18 19.64
CA VAL A 294 -7.70 7.59 21.03
C VAL A 294 -6.66 6.94 21.96
N LEU A 295 -6.45 5.64 21.85
CA LEU A 295 -5.58 4.89 22.77
C LEU A 295 -4.08 5.16 22.53
N GLY A 296 -3.66 5.28 21.27
CA GLY A 296 -2.26 5.60 20.93
C GLY A 296 -1.94 7.09 21.08
N GLY A 297 -2.81 7.97 20.58
CA GLY A 297 -2.56 9.39 20.46
C GLY A 297 -2.72 10.17 21.78
N LEU A 298 -3.75 9.88 22.56
CA LEU A 298 -4.11 10.69 23.73
C LEU A 298 -3.33 10.29 24.99
N ARG A 299 -2.04 10.67 25.05
CA ARG A 299 -1.39 10.82 26.35
C ARG A 299 -1.98 12.04 27.06
N ARG A 300 -2.52 11.88 28.27
CA ARG A 300 -2.70 13.01 29.18
C ARG A 300 -1.31 13.59 29.46
N SER A 301 -0.88 14.57 28.66
CA SER A 301 0.21 15.44 29.07
C SER A 301 -0.40 16.43 30.06
N PRO A 302 0.00 16.44 31.34
CA PRO A 302 -0.71 17.23 32.35
C PRO A 302 -0.59 18.75 32.18
N ARG A 303 0.16 19.27 31.18
CA ARG A 303 0.61 20.67 31.22
C ARG A 303 0.53 21.51 29.93
N SER A 304 0.06 20.99 28.79
CA SER A 304 -0.08 21.86 27.61
C SER A 304 -1.03 21.30 26.55
N PRO A 305 -1.90 22.14 25.93
CA PRO A 305 -2.60 21.74 24.72
C PRO A 305 -1.60 21.35 23.63
N TYR A 306 -1.94 20.31 22.86
CA TYR A 306 -1.08 19.78 21.80
C TYR A 306 -0.85 20.86 20.73
N SER A 307 0.34 21.42 20.67
CA SER A 307 0.77 22.20 19.51
C SER A 307 1.09 21.26 18.35
N LEU A 308 0.79 21.66 17.11
CA LEU A 308 1.16 20.92 15.89
C LEU A 308 2.65 20.56 15.86
N ARG A 309 3.49 21.43 16.43
CA ARG A 309 4.93 21.24 16.59
C ARG A 309 5.28 20.02 17.46
N ASN A 310 4.56 19.79 18.55
CA ASN A 310 4.77 18.62 19.40
C ASN A 310 4.33 17.32 18.73
N LEU A 311 3.30 17.37 17.87
CA LEU A 311 2.90 16.23 17.06
C LEU A 311 4.00 15.88 16.04
N TYR A 312 4.52 16.88 15.32
CA TYR A 312 5.62 16.70 14.37
C TYR A 312 6.87 16.09 15.03
N HIS A 313 7.34 16.67 16.14
CA HIS A 313 8.50 16.13 16.86
C HIS A 313 8.29 14.69 17.33
N ARG A 314 7.08 14.30 17.67
CA ARG A 314 6.80 12.93 18.14
C ARG A 314 6.77 11.90 17.01
N PHE A 315 6.28 12.26 15.83
CA PHE A 315 6.19 11.34 14.69
C PHE A 315 7.45 11.35 13.82
N VAL A 316 8.19 12.45 13.80
CA VAL A 316 9.36 12.64 12.92
C VAL A 316 10.66 12.78 13.72
N GLY A 317 10.61 13.29 14.95
CA GLY A 317 11.79 13.58 15.76
C GLY A 317 12.15 12.52 16.82
N ASP A 318 11.24 11.61 17.16
CA ASP A 318 11.45 10.54 18.15
C ASP A 318 10.85 9.21 17.65
N PRO A 319 11.67 8.36 16.99
CA PRO A 319 11.22 7.07 16.46
C PRO A 319 10.65 6.13 17.52
N GLU A 320 11.18 6.13 18.75
CA GLU A 320 10.64 5.28 19.82
C GLU A 320 9.25 5.76 20.22
N ALA A 321 9.06 7.07 20.41
CA ALA A 321 7.75 7.60 20.75
C ALA A 321 6.71 7.38 19.64
N ALA A 322 7.12 7.49 18.38
CA ALA A 322 6.28 7.16 17.22
C ALA A 322 5.87 5.68 17.26
N LEU A 323 6.84 4.76 17.38
CA LEU A 323 6.57 3.32 17.43
C LEU A 323 5.74 2.95 18.65
N ARG A 324 6.01 3.48 19.84
CA ARG A 324 5.18 3.27 21.04
C ARG A 324 3.73 3.67 20.82
N THR A 325 3.51 4.79 20.12
CA THR A 325 2.16 5.26 19.76
C THR A 325 1.49 4.29 18.81
N THR A 326 2.20 3.86 17.75
CA THR A 326 1.72 2.89 16.77
C THR A 326 1.38 1.54 17.40
N PHE A 327 2.28 0.95 18.19
CA PHE A 327 2.07 -0.33 18.85
C PHE A 327 0.93 -0.30 19.86
N THR A 328 0.79 0.81 20.61
CA THR A 328 -0.36 0.98 21.51
C THR A 328 -1.67 1.08 20.75
N ALA A 329 -1.70 1.78 19.61
CA ALA A 329 -2.88 1.88 18.76
C ALA A 329 -3.26 0.52 18.16
N LEU A 330 -2.30 -0.20 17.57
CA LEU A 330 -2.51 -1.53 16.98
C LEU A 330 -2.99 -2.54 18.02
N ALA A 331 -2.36 -2.58 19.20
CA ALA A 331 -2.79 -3.44 20.29
C ALA A 331 -4.20 -3.08 20.79
N GLY A 332 -4.51 -1.78 20.90
CA GLY A 332 -5.84 -1.31 21.26
C GLY A 332 -6.93 -1.73 20.27
N ILE A 333 -6.64 -1.64 18.96
CA ILE A 333 -7.52 -2.11 17.88
C ILE A 333 -7.69 -3.63 17.96
N ALA A 334 -6.61 -4.39 18.18
CA ALA A 334 -6.66 -5.84 18.31
C ALA A 334 -7.53 -6.28 19.49
N VAL A 335 -7.36 -5.64 20.65
CA VAL A 335 -8.19 -5.89 21.84
C VAL A 335 -9.65 -5.53 21.57
N ALA A 336 -9.91 -4.39 20.91
CA ALA A 336 -11.26 -3.98 20.53
C ALA A 336 -11.92 -4.98 19.57
N LEU A 337 -11.19 -5.47 18.58
CA LEU A 337 -11.66 -6.46 17.61
C LEU A 337 -12.04 -7.78 18.29
N VAL A 338 -11.14 -8.31 19.13
CA VAL A 338 -11.39 -9.54 19.90
C VAL A 338 -12.57 -9.35 20.85
N SER A 339 -12.65 -8.22 21.54
CA SER A 339 -13.75 -7.94 22.46
C SER A 339 -15.09 -7.85 21.73
N TYR A 340 -15.15 -7.24 20.55
CA TYR A 340 -16.35 -7.20 19.73
C TYR A 340 -16.76 -8.61 19.30
N ALA A 341 -15.81 -9.41 18.79
CA ALA A 341 -16.08 -10.78 18.36
C ALA A 341 -16.61 -11.66 19.49
N VAL A 342 -16.00 -11.59 20.68
CA VAL A 342 -16.41 -12.37 21.85
C VAL A 342 -17.83 -12.02 22.30
N VAL A 343 -18.15 -10.72 22.38
CA VAL A 343 -19.51 -10.29 22.75
C VAL A 343 -20.53 -10.68 21.68
N TYR A 344 -20.18 -10.49 20.40
CA TYR A 344 -21.04 -10.86 19.28
C TYR A 344 -21.40 -12.36 19.28
N LEU A 345 -20.43 -13.24 19.55
CA LEU A 345 -20.64 -14.69 19.63
C LEU A 345 -21.45 -15.13 20.86
N ALA A 346 -21.59 -14.27 21.88
CA ALA A 346 -22.33 -14.56 23.10
C ALA A 346 -23.80 -14.10 23.04
N LEU A 347 -24.17 -13.33 22.01
CA LEU A 347 -25.54 -12.88 21.72
C LEU A 347 -26.28 -13.93 20.88
#